data_AF-A0A6B2UHJ5-F1
#
_entry.id   AF-A0A6B2UHJ5-F1
#
_cell.length_a   1.000
_cell.length_b   1.000
_cell.length_c   1.000
_cell.angle_alpha   90.00
_cell.angle_beta   90.00
_cell.angle_gamma   90.00
#
_symmetry.space_group_name_H-M   'P 1'
#
loop_
_entity.id
_entity.type
_entity.pdbx_description
1 polymer ?
#
loop_
_entity_poly.entity_id
_entity_poly.type
_entity_poly.pdbx_seq_one_letter_code
_entity_poly.pdbx_strand_id
1 'polypeptide(L)'
;APDYPFHAVRGTVGLWSKYPLSGTRLVDIRPDGIEAGWNRGLRTVARTPHGDVAAYVAHLPSVRIRTSGLASSLRDESAVLLGRALAAEKTEKVVLMGDLNGTVEDRGLSPLTSRLNVAERGFAFSFPASLPMARIDQVMARSA
;
A
#
# COMPACT_ATOMS: atom_id res chain seq x y z
N ALA A 1 -6.22 -19.94 -6.10
CA ALA A 1 -7.50 -19.51 -5.52
C ALA A 1 -8.56 -19.59 -6.61
N PRO A 2 -9.39 -20.65 -6.64
CA PRO A 2 -10.30 -20.93 -7.77
C PRO A 2 -11.31 -19.80 -8.02
N ASP A 3 -11.74 -19.09 -6.98
CA ASP A 3 -12.67 -17.97 -7.10
C ASP A 3 -12.05 -16.65 -7.60
N TYR A 4 -10.73 -16.59 -7.78
CA TYR A 4 -10.00 -15.37 -8.16
C TYR A 4 -9.05 -15.66 -9.33
N PRO A 5 -9.59 -15.86 -10.55
CA PRO A 5 -8.81 -16.32 -11.70
C PRO A 5 -7.81 -15.26 -12.20
N PHE A 6 -8.11 -13.97 -11.99
CA PHE A 6 -7.22 -12.89 -12.41
C PHE A 6 -6.27 -12.54 -11.27
N HIS A 7 -4.98 -12.55 -11.57
CA HIS A 7 -3.98 -12.19 -10.56
C HIS A 7 -2.78 -11.49 -11.18
N ALA A 8 -2.10 -10.72 -10.35
CA ALA A 8 -0.88 -10.03 -10.71
C ALA A 8 0.08 -10.07 -9.52
N VAL A 9 1.33 -10.45 -9.77
CA VAL A 9 2.39 -10.49 -8.76
C VAL A 9 3.59 -9.68 -9.26
N ARG A 10 4.17 -8.85 -8.39
CA ARG A 10 5.41 -8.09 -8.64
C ARG A 10 6.28 -8.18 -7.39
N GLY A 11 7.47 -8.77 -7.52
CA GLY A 11 8.34 -9.03 -6.38
C GLY A 11 7.62 -9.84 -5.30
N THR A 12 7.47 -9.28 -4.10
CA THR A 12 6.85 -9.95 -2.95
C THR A 12 5.39 -9.56 -2.71
N VAL A 13 4.78 -8.76 -3.59
CA VAL A 13 3.38 -8.33 -3.47
C VAL A 13 2.54 -8.87 -4.62
N GLY A 14 1.28 -9.17 -4.33
CA GLY A 14 0.34 -9.66 -5.32
C GLY A 14 -1.10 -9.27 -5.03
N LEU A 15 -1.92 -9.28 -6.08
CA LEU A 15 -3.36 -9.06 -6.04
C LEU A 15 -4.05 -10.22 -6.74
N TRP A 16 -5.09 -10.77 -6.11
CA TRP A 16 -6.01 -11.75 -6.70
C TRP A 16 -7.39 -11.11 -6.82
N SER A 17 -8.04 -11.30 -7.96
CA SER A 17 -9.25 -10.59 -8.35
C SER A 17 -10.25 -11.52 -9.04
N LYS A 18 -11.53 -11.31 -8.73
CA LYS A 18 -12.67 -11.88 -9.49
C LYS A 18 -12.81 -11.22 -10.85
N TYR A 19 -12.28 -10.02 -11.02
CA TYR A 19 -12.44 -9.17 -12.18
C TYR A 19 -11.16 -9.05 -13.01
N PRO A 20 -11.26 -8.91 -14.35
CA PRO A 20 -10.10 -8.76 -15.22
C PRO A 20 -9.16 -7.62 -14.79
N LEU A 21 -7.86 -7.89 -14.86
CA LEU A 21 -6.79 -6.94 -14.54
C LEU A 21 -6.14 -6.40 -15.81
N SER A 22 -5.72 -5.13 -15.79
CA SER A 22 -4.97 -4.52 -16.90
C SER A 22 -4.06 -3.38 -16.45
N GLY A 23 -3.08 -3.04 -17.30
CA GLY A 23 -2.13 -1.98 -16.98
C GLY A 23 -1.28 -2.30 -15.74
N THR A 24 -1.01 -3.58 -15.50
CA THR A 24 -0.24 -4.08 -14.36
C THR A 24 1.21 -3.65 -14.48
N ARG A 25 1.70 -2.89 -13.51
CA ARG A 25 3.09 -2.42 -13.46
C ARG A 25 3.63 -2.41 -12.04
N LEU A 26 4.95 -2.45 -11.94
CA LEU A 26 5.64 -2.16 -10.70
C LEU A 26 5.43 -0.67 -10.35
N VAL A 27 5.24 -0.40 -9.06
CA VAL A 27 5.34 0.96 -8.52
C VAL A 27 6.66 1.04 -7.78
N ASP A 28 7.57 1.87 -8.27
CA ASP A 28 8.84 2.08 -7.60
C ASP A 28 8.61 2.93 -6.35
N ILE A 29 8.69 2.24 -5.21
CA ILE A 29 8.58 2.82 -3.88
C ILE A 29 9.88 2.60 -3.09
N ARG A 30 10.98 2.26 -3.78
CA ARG A 30 12.26 1.97 -3.15
C ARG A 30 12.89 3.27 -2.64
N PRO A 31 13.04 3.44 -1.31
CA PRO A 31 13.77 4.58 -0.76
C PRO A 31 15.28 4.47 -1.02
N ASP A 32 15.95 5.60 -0.98
CA ASP A 32 17.40 5.68 -1.07
C ASP A 32 18.05 4.92 0.10
N GLY A 33 19.08 4.13 -0.20
CA GLY A 33 19.75 3.25 0.76
C GLY A 33 19.19 1.83 0.84
N ILE A 34 18.21 1.47 0.00
CA ILE A 34 17.84 0.07 -0.27
C ILE A 34 18.41 -0.39 -1.62
N GLU A 35 18.92 -1.63 -1.65
CA GLU A 35 19.51 -2.26 -2.82
C GLU A 35 18.56 -2.26 -4.03
N ALA A 36 19.15 -2.20 -5.23
CA ALA A 36 18.40 -2.32 -6.47
C ALA A 36 17.63 -3.65 -6.54
N GLY A 37 16.48 -3.66 -7.21
CA GLY A 37 15.62 -4.85 -7.31
C GLY A 37 14.63 -5.03 -6.15
N TRP A 38 14.59 -4.11 -5.19
CA TRP A 38 13.56 -4.08 -4.16
C TRP A 38 12.18 -3.74 -4.77
N ASN A 39 11.38 -4.78 -5.00
CA ASN A 39 10.09 -4.70 -5.70
C ASN A 39 8.93 -4.99 -4.74
N ARG A 40 8.37 -3.95 -4.13
CA ARG A 40 7.28 -4.07 -3.14
C ARG A 40 6.06 -3.18 -3.39
N GLY A 41 5.95 -2.63 -4.60
CA GLY A 41 4.80 -1.84 -5.06
C GLY A 41 4.23 -2.40 -6.35
N LEU A 42 2.90 -2.52 -6.42
CA LEU A 42 2.16 -3.00 -7.58
C LEU A 42 1.00 -2.06 -7.86
N ARG A 43 0.77 -1.74 -9.13
CA ARG A 43 -0.42 -1.03 -9.61
C ARG A 43 -1.07 -1.84 -10.71
N THR A 44 -2.38 -2.02 -10.64
CA THR A 44 -3.20 -2.61 -11.70
C THR A 44 -4.57 -1.95 -11.73
N VAL A 45 -5.27 -1.99 -12.86
CA VAL A 45 -6.69 -1.62 -12.94
C VAL A 45 -7.52 -2.88 -12.94
N ALA A 46 -8.47 -2.98 -12.02
CA ALA A 46 -9.51 -4.00 -12.00
C ALA A 46 -10.78 -3.46 -12.69
N ARG A 47 -11.29 -4.19 -13.67
CA ARG A 47 -12.53 -3.86 -14.40
C ARG A 47 -13.75 -4.40 -13.64
N THR A 48 -14.26 -3.62 -12.69
CA THR A 48 -15.35 -4.04 -11.80
C THR A 48 -16.73 -3.68 -12.36
N PRO A 49 -17.84 -4.25 -11.83
CA PRO A 49 -19.20 -3.82 -12.17
C PRO A 49 -19.50 -2.35 -11.83
N HIS A 50 -18.70 -1.74 -10.97
CA HIS A 50 -18.81 -0.34 -10.56
C HIS A 50 -17.83 0.57 -11.33
N GLY A 51 -17.23 0.08 -12.41
CA GLY A 51 -16.24 0.77 -13.23
C GLY A 51 -14.79 0.36 -12.91
N ASP A 52 -13.86 1.05 -13.55
CA ASP A 52 -12.43 0.80 -13.40
C ASP A 52 -11.93 1.29 -12.04
N VAL A 53 -11.22 0.41 -11.32
CA VAL A 53 -10.59 0.72 -10.03
C VAL A 53 -9.09 0.51 -10.16
N ALA A 54 -8.30 1.56 -9.92
CA ALA A 54 -6.85 1.43 -9.79
C ALA A 54 -6.52 0.85 -8.41
N ALA A 55 -6.11 -0.41 -8.39
CA ALA A 55 -5.65 -1.11 -7.21
C ALA A 55 -4.13 -0.96 -7.07
N TYR A 56 -3.71 -0.43 -5.93
CA TYR A 56 -2.32 -0.34 -5.50
C TYR A 56 -2.09 -1.34 -4.35
N VAL A 57 -1.07 -2.17 -4.47
CA VAL A 57 -0.58 -3.03 -3.38
C VAL A 57 0.82 -2.57 -3.00
N ALA A 58 1.05 -2.30 -1.71
CA ALA A 58 2.33 -1.82 -1.22
C ALA A 58 2.76 -2.51 0.07
N HIS A 59 4.06 -2.73 0.23
CA HIS A 59 4.67 -3.15 1.49
C HIS A 59 5.85 -2.23 1.79
N LEU A 60 5.65 -1.25 2.68
CA LEU A 60 6.65 -0.24 3.02
C LEU A 60 7.74 -0.84 3.93
N PRO A 61 8.97 -0.29 3.95
CA PRO A 61 10.00 -0.70 4.90
C PRO A 61 9.50 -0.66 6.35
N SER A 62 9.93 -1.62 7.17
CA SER A 62 9.58 -1.62 8.58
C SER A 62 10.26 -0.48 9.35
N VAL A 63 9.58 0.03 10.36
CA VAL A 63 10.20 0.84 11.41
C VAL A 63 11.12 -0.04 12.25
N ARG A 64 12.31 0.46 12.60
CA ARG A 64 13.32 -0.29 13.36
C ARG A 64 13.69 0.47 14.62
N ILE A 65 14.02 -0.26 15.69
CA ILE A 65 14.73 0.30 16.84
C ILE A 65 16.23 0.11 16.60
N ARG A 66 16.99 1.19 16.70
CA ARG A 66 18.46 1.22 16.59
C ARG A 66 19.03 1.83 17.87
N THR A 67 20.36 1.79 18.01
CA THR A 67 21.06 2.50 19.10
C THR A 67 20.82 4.01 19.06
N SER A 68 20.53 4.56 17.87
CA SER A 68 20.14 5.96 17.65
C SER A 68 18.64 6.23 17.89
N GLY A 69 17.87 5.26 18.39
CA GLY A 69 16.43 5.36 18.62
C GLY A 69 15.56 4.76 17.52
N LEU A 70 14.32 5.23 17.42
CA LEU A 70 13.33 4.77 16.43
C LEU A 70 13.70 5.30 15.03
N ALA A 71 13.89 4.39 14.07
CA ALA A 71 14.26 4.70 12.70
C ALA A 71 13.11 4.38 11.74
N SER A 72 12.50 5.43 11.17
CA SER A 72 11.40 5.37 10.20
C SER A 72 11.74 5.95 8.83
N SER A 73 12.93 6.55 8.64
CA SER A 73 13.24 7.36 7.44
C SER A 73 12.99 6.65 6.12
N LEU A 74 13.43 5.38 5.99
CA LEU A 74 13.18 4.58 4.79
C LEU A 74 11.68 4.33 4.54
N ARG A 75 10.91 4.12 5.61
CA ARG A 75 9.44 3.96 5.53
C ARG A 75 8.80 5.26 5.07
N ASP A 76 9.20 6.39 5.65
CA ASP A 76 8.66 7.71 5.37
C ASP A 76 8.94 8.12 3.92
N GLU A 77 10.16 7.87 3.43
CA GLU A 77 10.53 8.13 2.04
C GLU A 77 9.75 7.24 1.07
N SER A 78 9.61 5.96 1.39
CA SER A 78 8.78 5.02 0.60
C SER A 78 7.31 5.47 0.52
N ALA A 79 6.76 6.00 1.62
CA ALA A 79 5.42 6.60 1.63
C ALA A 79 5.32 7.86 0.75
N VAL A 80 6.35 8.70 0.70
CA VAL A 80 6.43 9.85 -0.23
C VAL A 80 6.42 9.39 -1.69
N LEU A 81 7.23 8.38 -2.03
CA LEU A 81 7.28 7.83 -3.39
C LEU A 81 5.93 7.24 -3.81
N LEU A 82 5.28 6.49 -2.92
CA LEU A 82 3.94 5.97 -3.15
C LEU A 82 2.90 7.10 -3.30
N GLY A 83 2.97 8.13 -2.46
CA GLY A 83 2.13 9.32 -2.54
C GLY A 83 2.25 10.06 -3.86
N ARG A 84 3.46 10.15 -4.44
CA ARG A 84 3.68 10.69 -5.79
C ARG A 84 3.03 9.82 -6.86
N ALA A 85 3.16 8.49 -6.76
CA ALA A 85 2.54 7.56 -7.69
C ALA A 85 1.00 7.62 -7.65
N LEU A 86 0.40 7.84 -6.48
CA LEU A 86 -1.04 8.03 -6.29
C LEU A 86 -1.51 9.40 -6.80
N ALA A 87 -0.71 10.45 -6.61
CA ALA A 87 -1.01 11.78 -7.15
C ALA A 87 -1.02 11.80 -8.68
N ALA A 88 -0.16 10.99 -9.33
CA ALA A 88 -0.10 10.85 -10.78
C ALA A 88 -1.15 9.88 -11.37
N GLU A 89 -1.93 9.17 -10.54
CA GLU A 89 -2.95 8.24 -11.02
C GLU A 89 -4.12 8.99 -11.65
N LYS A 90 -4.48 8.58 -12.87
CA LYS A 90 -5.55 9.18 -13.69
C LYS A 90 -6.89 8.49 -13.49
N THR A 91 -6.90 7.24 -13.05
CA THR A 91 -8.15 6.56 -12.67
C THR A 91 -8.74 7.24 -11.44
N GLU A 92 -10.03 7.58 -11.52
CA GLU A 92 -10.73 8.29 -10.46
C GLU A 92 -10.82 7.45 -9.18
N LYS A 93 -11.29 6.20 -9.30
CA LYS A 93 -11.42 5.26 -8.19
C LYS A 93 -10.10 4.59 -7.89
N VAL A 94 -9.58 4.80 -6.69
CA VAL A 94 -8.31 4.21 -6.25
C VAL A 94 -8.51 3.48 -4.94
N VAL A 95 -7.94 2.28 -4.85
CA VAL A 95 -7.82 1.53 -3.60
C VAL A 95 -6.34 1.19 -3.39
N LEU A 96 -5.77 1.66 -2.28
CA LEU A 96 -4.47 1.26 -1.78
C LEU A 96 -4.66 0.21 -0.68
N MET A 97 -3.88 -0.86 -0.73
CA MET A 97 -3.89 -1.90 0.29
C MET A 97 -2.50 -2.47 0.57
N GLY A 98 -2.24 -2.83 1.84
CA GLY A 98 -1.05 -3.58 2.24
C GLY A 98 -0.47 -3.16 3.58
N ASP A 99 0.70 -3.70 3.90
CA ASP A 99 1.46 -3.41 5.12
C ASP A 99 2.23 -2.09 4.94
N LEU A 100 1.72 -1.03 5.56
CA LEU A 100 2.34 0.30 5.51
C LEU A 100 3.31 0.54 6.67
N ASN A 101 3.51 -0.45 7.55
CA ASN A 101 4.40 -0.39 8.71
C ASN A 101 4.21 0.89 9.55
N GLY A 102 2.96 1.37 9.65
CA GLY A 102 2.58 2.56 10.41
C GLY A 102 1.07 2.70 10.55
N THR A 103 0.64 3.38 11.61
CA THR A 103 -0.77 3.74 11.80
C THR A 103 -1.11 5.00 11.02
N VAL A 104 -2.39 5.25 10.74
CA VAL A 104 -2.82 6.37 9.90
C VAL A 104 -2.60 7.74 10.54
N GLU A 105 -2.43 7.78 11.87
CA GLU A 105 -2.09 8.96 12.67
C GLU A 105 -0.59 9.30 12.60
N ASP A 106 0.24 8.40 12.08
CA ASP A 106 1.66 8.65 11.89
C ASP A 106 1.88 9.66 10.76
N ARG A 107 2.52 10.80 11.09
CA ARG A 107 2.86 11.85 10.12
C ARG A 107 3.67 11.36 8.91
N GLY A 108 4.43 10.27 9.06
CA GLY A 108 5.16 9.64 7.97
C GLY A 108 4.25 9.10 6.86
N LEU A 109 2.99 8.78 7.17
CA LEU A 109 1.97 8.37 6.20
C LEU A 109 1.12 9.54 5.66
N SER A 110 1.40 10.79 6.07
CA SER A 110 0.70 11.97 5.54
C SER A 110 0.69 12.10 4.01
N PRO A 111 1.71 11.66 3.23
CA PRO A 111 1.64 11.66 1.77
C PRO A 111 0.50 10.78 1.21
N LEU A 112 0.03 9.80 1.98
CA LEU A 112 -1.06 8.89 1.63
C LEU A 112 -2.38 9.39 2.24
N THR A 113 -2.41 9.67 3.54
CA THR A 113 -3.64 10.04 4.27
C THR A 113 -4.17 11.43 3.92
N SER A 114 -3.34 12.31 3.37
CA SER A 114 -3.81 13.60 2.80
C SER A 114 -4.57 13.44 1.47
N ARG A 115 -4.63 12.23 0.91
CA ARG A 115 -5.19 11.97 -0.44
C ARG A 115 -6.21 10.86 -0.47
N LEU A 116 -6.18 9.97 0.50
CA LEU A 116 -7.03 8.80 0.57
C LEU A 116 -7.82 8.82 1.87
N ASN A 117 -9.09 8.47 1.79
CA ASN A 117 -9.92 8.20 2.94
C ASN A 117 -9.45 6.91 3.61
N VAL A 118 -9.41 6.96 4.94
CA VAL A 118 -9.09 5.82 5.80
C VAL A 118 -10.39 5.24 6.35
N ALA A 119 -10.39 3.97 6.74
CA ALA A 119 -11.55 3.39 7.40
C ALA A 119 -11.77 4.07 8.77
N GLU A 120 -12.88 4.79 8.92
CA GLU A 120 -13.18 5.63 10.10
C GLU A 120 -13.50 4.83 11.38
N ARG A 121 -13.82 3.53 11.25
CA ARG A 121 -14.28 2.69 12.37
C ARG A 121 -13.72 1.28 12.28
N GLY A 122 -13.61 0.63 13.45
CA GLY A 122 -13.27 -0.78 13.59
C GLY A 122 -11.97 -1.00 14.36
N PHE A 123 -12.02 -1.90 15.36
CA PHE A 123 -10.81 -2.50 15.95
C PHE A 123 -10.15 -3.38 14.89
N ALA A 124 -9.19 -2.82 14.17
CA ALA A 124 -8.46 -3.49 13.09
C ALA A 124 -6.95 -3.54 13.38
N PHE A 125 -6.57 -3.76 14.65
CA PHE A 125 -5.17 -4.01 14.99
C PHE A 125 -4.69 -5.27 14.29
N SER A 126 -3.48 -5.20 13.73
CA SER A 126 -2.88 -6.27 12.94
C SER A 126 -1.50 -6.67 13.43
N PHE A 127 -0.90 -5.90 14.36
CA PHE A 127 0.47 -6.11 14.82
C PHE A 127 0.66 -5.86 16.34
N PRO A 128 1.52 -6.63 17.02
CA PRO A 128 2.07 -7.92 16.56
C PRO A 128 0.96 -8.97 16.41
N ALA A 129 1.16 -9.96 15.55
CA ALA A 129 0.15 -10.98 15.28
C ALA A 129 -0.30 -11.76 16.53
N SER A 130 0.60 -11.95 17.50
CA SER A 130 0.32 -12.66 18.76
C SER A 130 -0.44 -11.83 19.80
N LEU A 131 -0.40 -10.49 19.67
CA LEU A 131 -1.09 -9.56 20.56
C LEU A 131 -1.37 -8.26 19.78
N PRO A 132 -2.45 -8.20 18.98
CA PRO A 132 -2.68 -7.06 18.10
C PRO A 132 -2.92 -5.77 18.89
N MET A 133 -2.04 -4.79 18.71
CA MET A 133 -2.04 -3.50 19.41
C MET A 133 -1.90 -2.30 18.46
N ALA A 134 -1.39 -2.52 17.24
CA ALA A 134 -1.22 -1.51 16.22
C ALA A 134 -1.83 -1.97 14.89
N ARG A 135 -2.40 -1.04 14.13
CA ARG A 135 -2.91 -1.28 12.78
C ARG A 135 -1.85 -0.79 11.79
N ILE A 136 -1.04 -1.70 11.27
CA ILE A 136 -0.01 -1.37 10.25
C ILE A 136 -0.46 -1.77 8.84
N ASP A 137 -1.41 -2.70 8.76
CA ASP A 137 -2.07 -3.09 7.52
C ASP A 137 -3.23 -2.15 7.25
N GLN A 138 -3.23 -1.54 6.07
CA GLN A 138 -4.18 -0.52 5.70
C GLN A 138 -4.91 -0.88 4.41
N VAL A 139 -6.17 -0.46 4.35
CA VAL A 139 -6.94 -0.31 3.12
C VAL A 139 -7.44 1.13 3.11
N MET A 140 -7.06 1.88 2.09
CA MET A 140 -7.40 3.29 1.92
C MET A 140 -7.95 3.51 0.52
N ALA A 141 -8.84 4.48 0.35
CA ALA A 141 -9.45 4.70 -0.95
C ALA A 141 -9.81 6.16 -1.21
N ARG A 142 -9.93 6.53 -2.48
CA ARG A 142 -10.61 7.77 -2.90
C ARG A 142 -11.61 7.44 -4.00
N SER A 143 -12.75 8.11 -3.97
CA SER A 143 -13.86 7.92 -4.93
C SER A 143 -14.32 6.45 -5.07
N ALA A 144 -14.17 5.66 -4.00
CA ALA A 144 -14.55 4.25 -3.95
C ALA A 144 -15.90 4.06 -3.27
#